data_AF-A0A959JLH4-F1
#
_entry.id   AF-A0A959JLH4-F1
#
_cell.length_a   1.000
_cell.length_b   1.000
_cell.length_c   1.000
_cell.angle_alpha   90.00
_cell.angle_beta   90.00
_cell.angle_gamma   90.00
#
_symmetry.space_group_name_H-M   'P 1'
#
loop_
_entity.id
_entity.type
_entity.pdbx_description
1 polymer ?
#
loop_
_entity_poly.entity_id
_entity_poly.type
_entity_poly.pdbx_seq_one_letter_code
_entity_poly.pdbx_strand_id
1 'polypeptide(L)'
;MHQRSFSHSNIKFQWVILLVGVLLFCIKFLAFFITNSVGILSDALESIVNIITGMITLLSLKFAAIPRDENHPYGHGKIELVTASLEGFLIALAGGIVIFEAIQRLGNPI
;
A
#
# COMPACT_ATOMS: atom_id res chain seq x y z
N MET A 1 13.49 0.47 28.45
CA MET A 1 13.55 0.20 27.00
C MET A 1 12.26 -0.49 26.61
N HIS A 2 11.29 0.31 26.19
CA HIS A 2 9.86 -0.02 26.02
C HIS A 2 9.64 -0.51 24.59
N GLN A 3 9.11 -1.72 24.37
CA GLN A 3 8.36 -2.15 23.17
C GLN A 3 8.16 -3.69 23.18
N ARG A 4 7.22 -4.18 23.99
CA ARG A 4 6.72 -5.57 23.93
C ARG A 4 5.20 -5.57 24.17
N SER A 5 4.40 -5.12 23.19
CA SER A 5 2.93 -5.26 23.25
C SER A 5 2.19 -5.11 21.90
N PHE A 6 2.82 -5.42 20.76
CA PHE A 6 2.26 -5.07 19.44
C PHE A 6 1.90 -6.26 18.52
N SER A 7 2.06 -7.53 18.92
CA SER A 7 1.97 -8.62 17.93
C SER A 7 0.54 -9.01 17.50
N HIS A 8 -0.43 -9.13 18.41
CA HIS A 8 -1.78 -9.62 18.05
C HIS A 8 -2.78 -8.52 17.63
N SER A 9 -2.60 -7.28 18.10
CA SER A 9 -3.48 -6.16 17.75
C SER A 9 -3.24 -5.66 16.31
N ASN A 10 -1.99 -5.67 15.87
CA ASN A 10 -1.58 -5.12 14.58
C ASN A 10 -2.14 -5.92 13.39
N ILE A 11 -2.23 -7.25 13.51
CA ILE A 11 -2.79 -8.10 12.45
C ILE A 11 -4.27 -7.82 12.25
N LYS A 12 -5.05 -7.71 13.34
CA LYS A 12 -6.49 -7.39 13.26
C LYS A 12 -6.71 -6.01 12.64
N PHE A 13 -5.91 -5.03 13.03
CA PHE A 13 -5.96 -3.69 12.46
C PHE A 13 -5.60 -3.67 10.96
N GLN A 14 -4.57 -4.42 10.56
CA GLN A 14 -4.17 -4.54 9.16
C GLN A 14 -5.26 -5.17 8.29
N TRP A 15 -6.02 -6.14 8.82
CA TRP A 15 -7.20 -6.68 8.14
C TRP A 15 -8.30 -5.65 7.92
N VAL A 16 -8.56 -4.80 8.92
CA VAL A 16 -9.54 -3.70 8.78
C VAL A 16 -9.09 -2.74 7.68
N ILE A 17 -7.80 -2.35 7.67
CA ILE A 17 -7.24 -1.48 6.62
C ILE A 17 -7.44 -2.10 5.23
N LEU A 18 -7.12 -3.39 5.06
CA LEU A 18 -7.30 -4.10 3.79
C LEU A 18 -8.77 -4.11 3.34
N LEU A 19 -9.70 -4.42 4.25
CA LEU A 19 -11.13 -4.43 3.94
C LEU A 19 -11.63 -3.05 3.53
N VAL A 20 -11.22 -2.00 4.24
CA VAL A 20 -11.55 -0.61 3.88
C VAL A 20 -10.94 -0.24 2.53
N GLY A 21 -9.70 -0.64 2.25
CA GLY A 21 -9.03 -0.41 0.97
C GLY A 21 -9.75 -1.06 -0.21
N VAL A 22 -10.16 -2.32 -0.06
CA VAL A 22 -10.96 -3.04 -1.07
C VAL A 22 -12.30 -2.36 -1.29
N LEU A 23 -12.98 -1.95 -0.22
CA LEU A 23 -14.26 -1.25 -0.32
C LEU A 23 -14.12 0.09 -1.03
N LEU A 24 -13.08 0.88 -0.71
CA LEU A 24 -12.78 2.12 -1.41
C LEU A 24 -12.47 1.89 -2.89
N PHE A 25 -11.70 0.85 -3.23
CA PHE A 25 -11.45 0.49 -4.62
C PHE A 25 -12.75 0.20 -5.38
N CYS A 26 -13.67 -0.58 -4.80
CA CYS A 26 -14.98 -0.83 -5.40
C CYS A 26 -15.78 0.45 -5.64
N ILE A 27 -15.78 1.37 -4.66
CA ILE A 27 -16.46 2.67 -4.79
C ILE A 27 -15.84 3.51 -5.92
N LYS A 28 -14.51 3.61 -5.97
CA LYS A 28 -13.79 4.35 -7.03
C LYS A 28 -14.04 3.74 -8.41
N PHE A 29 -14.05 2.42 -8.51
CA PHE A 29 -14.35 1.72 -9.75
C PHE A 29 -15.78 1.99 -10.24
N LEU A 30 -16.76 2.00 -9.32
CA LEU A 30 -18.13 2.39 -9.65
C LEU A 30 -18.23 3.87 -10.06
N ALA A 31 -17.54 4.76 -9.35
CA ALA A 31 -17.46 6.18 -9.67
C ALA A 31 -16.84 6.41 -11.05
N PHE A 32 -15.80 5.64 -11.41
CA PHE A 32 -15.22 5.65 -12.75
C PHE A 32 -16.27 5.26 -13.80
N PHE A 33 -17.02 4.17 -13.58
CA PHE A 33 -18.04 3.71 -14.52
C PHE A 33 -19.13 4.76 -14.79
N ILE A 34 -19.51 5.52 -13.75
CA ILE A 34 -20.52 6.58 -13.86
C ILE A 34 -19.94 7.84 -14.52
N THR A 35 -18.70 8.22 -14.19
CA THR A 35 -18.12 9.51 -14.57
C THR A 35 -17.29 9.44 -15.87
N ASN A 36 -16.85 8.24 -16.29
CA ASN A 36 -15.86 8.01 -17.35
C ASN A 36 -14.59 8.85 -17.21
N SER A 37 -14.23 9.22 -15.98
CA SER A 37 -13.07 10.09 -15.72
C SER A 37 -11.78 9.29 -15.64
N VAL A 38 -10.85 9.58 -16.53
CA VAL A 38 -9.49 9.01 -16.51
C VAL A 38 -8.78 9.33 -15.19
N GLY A 39 -9.08 10.46 -14.53
CA GLY A 39 -8.52 10.79 -13.22
C GLY A 39 -9.00 9.84 -12.11
N ILE A 40 -10.28 9.48 -12.12
CA ILE A 40 -10.85 8.50 -11.16
C ILE A 40 -10.31 7.10 -11.47
N LEU A 41 -10.07 6.78 -12.75
CA LEU A 41 -9.42 5.53 -13.13
C LEU A 41 -7.99 5.44 -12.56
N SER A 42 -7.18 6.49 -12.68
CA SER A 42 -5.83 6.52 -12.12
C SER A 42 -5.83 6.32 -10.61
N ASP A 43 -6.74 6.99 -9.89
CA ASP A 43 -6.89 6.84 -8.43
C ASP A 43 -7.41 5.44 -8.02
N ALA A 44 -8.24 4.81 -8.85
CA ALA A 44 -8.65 3.43 -8.67
C ALA A 44 -7.48 2.45 -8.87
N LEU A 45 -6.63 2.68 -9.88
CA LEU A 45 -5.44 1.86 -10.13
C LEU A 45 -4.40 1.99 -9.01
N GLU A 46 -4.21 3.19 -8.46
CA GLU A 46 -3.37 3.40 -7.28
C GLU A 46 -3.87 2.58 -6.07
N SER A 47 -5.19 2.49 -5.91
CA SER A 47 -5.79 1.73 -4.82
C SER A 47 -5.49 0.23 -4.91
N ILE A 48 -5.24 -0.32 -6.11
CA ILE A 48 -4.79 -1.72 -6.30
C ILE A 48 -3.40 -1.91 -5.69
N VAL A 49 -2.47 -0.98 -5.95
CA VAL A 49 -1.11 -1.02 -5.39
C VAL A 49 -1.18 -0.98 -3.87
N ASN A 50 -2.03 -0.12 -3.29
CA ASN A 50 -2.22 -0.02 -1.85
C ASN A 50 -2.78 -1.31 -1.23
N ILE A 51 -3.71 -2.00 -1.92
CA ILE A 51 -4.24 -3.29 -1.47
C ILE A 51 -3.14 -4.37 -1.51
N ILE A 52 -2.37 -4.46 -2.60
CA ILE A 52 -1.27 -5.42 -2.73
C ILE A 52 -0.24 -5.18 -1.63
N THR A 53 0.15 -3.93 -1.41
CA THR A 53 1.08 -3.60 -0.33
C THR A 53 0.52 -3.95 1.03
N GLY A 54 -0.76 -3.64 1.29
CA GLY A 54 -1.44 -4.01 2.52
C GLY A 54 -1.40 -5.53 2.78
N MET A 55 -1.50 -6.35 1.73
CA MET A 55 -1.37 -7.81 1.80
C MET A 55 0.08 -8.23 2.10
N ILE A 56 1.07 -7.64 1.44
CA ILE A 56 2.48 -7.94 1.71
C ILE A 56 2.86 -7.54 3.15
N THR A 57 2.39 -6.40 3.64
CA THR A 57 2.56 -5.95 5.02
C THR A 57 1.89 -6.90 6.01
N LEU A 58 0.69 -7.40 5.70
CA LEU A 58 0.02 -8.42 6.53
C LEU A 58 0.82 -9.73 6.60
N LEU A 59 1.39 -10.18 5.47
CA LEU A 59 2.28 -11.33 5.43
C LEU A 59 3.55 -11.07 6.23
N SER A 60 4.17 -9.90 6.05
CA SER A 60 5.35 -9.45 6.79
C SER A 60 5.12 -9.47 8.29
N LEU A 61 3.98 -8.97 8.77
CA LEU A 61 3.57 -9.03 10.18
C LEU A 61 3.42 -10.48 10.67
N LYS A 62 2.85 -11.36 9.86
CA LYS A 62 2.76 -12.80 10.19
C LYS A 62 4.13 -13.47 10.27
N PHE A 63 5.04 -13.18 9.33
CA PHE A 63 6.40 -13.72 9.33
C PHE A 63 7.25 -13.15 10.46
N ALA A 64 7.09 -11.86 10.79
CA ALA A 64 7.75 -11.23 11.92
C ALA A 64 7.27 -11.75 13.28
N ALA A 65 6.05 -12.29 13.35
CA ALA A 65 5.51 -12.95 14.54
C ALA A 65 6.05 -14.38 14.75
N ILE A 66 6.77 -14.96 13.77
CA ILE A 66 7.43 -16.26 13.93
C ILE A 66 8.61 -16.10 14.91
N PRO A 67 8.70 -16.92 15.97
CA PRO A 67 9.79 -16.84 16.93
C PRO A 67 11.15 -17.09 16.28
N ARG A 68 12.20 -16.56 16.91
CA ARG A 68 13.58 -16.54 16.42
C ARG A 68 14.07 -17.97 16.13
N ASP A 69 14.43 -18.24 14.87
CA ASP A 69 15.04 -19.50 14.40
C ASP A 69 16.58 -19.38 14.41
N GLU A 70 17.30 -20.52 14.47
CA GLU A 70 18.77 -20.59 14.51
C GLU A 70 19.43 -19.95 13.28
N ASN A 71 18.75 -19.93 12.14
CA ASN A 71 19.22 -19.29 10.91
C ASN A 71 19.18 -17.74 10.94
N HIS A 72 18.39 -17.14 11.83
CA HIS A 72 18.24 -15.68 11.92
C HIS A 72 18.39 -15.18 13.35
N PRO A 73 19.63 -15.08 13.85
CA PRO A 73 19.92 -14.67 15.22
C PRO A 73 19.59 -13.20 15.49
N TYR A 74 19.00 -12.41 14.58
CA TYR A 74 18.51 -11.05 14.87
C TYR A 74 16.99 -10.88 14.66
N GLY A 75 16.27 -11.94 14.24
CA GLY A 75 14.83 -11.92 13.97
C GLY A 75 14.44 -11.35 12.61
N HIS A 76 13.18 -11.57 12.20
CA HIS A 76 12.62 -11.17 10.89
C HIS A 76 11.98 -9.77 10.89
N GLY A 77 12.17 -8.98 11.95
CA GLY A 77 11.52 -7.66 12.10
C GLY A 77 11.93 -6.59 11.08
N LYS A 78 12.97 -6.82 10.25
CA LYS A 78 13.39 -5.87 9.21
C LYS A 78 12.51 -5.90 7.96
N ILE A 79 11.71 -6.94 7.76
CA ILE A 79 10.92 -7.11 6.53
C ILE A 79 9.85 -6.02 6.40
N GLU A 80 9.25 -5.59 7.52
CA GLU A 80 8.25 -4.50 7.54
C GLU A 80 8.83 -3.20 6.96
N LEU A 81 10.06 -2.83 7.36
CA LEU A 81 10.74 -1.63 6.86
C LEU A 81 11.02 -1.74 5.35
N VAL A 82 11.46 -2.91 4.87
CA VAL A 82 11.71 -3.15 3.43
C VAL A 82 10.40 -2.99 2.63
N THR A 83 9.30 -3.53 3.17
CA THR A 83 7.98 -3.45 2.52
C THR A 83 7.49 -2.01 2.44
N ALA A 84 7.58 -1.25 3.54
CA ALA A 84 7.21 0.16 3.59
C ALA A 84 8.11 1.05 2.71
N SER A 85 9.39 0.72 2.60
CA SER A 85 10.33 1.46 1.75
C SER A 85 10.02 1.26 0.26
N LEU A 86 9.69 0.02 -0.13
CA LEU A 86 9.27 -0.30 -1.48
C LEU A 86 7.95 0.41 -1.84
N GLU A 87 6.98 0.41 -0.92
CA GLU A 87 5.71 1.13 -1.08
C GLU A 87 5.93 2.62 -1.34
N GLY A 88 6.68 3.27 -0.44
CA GLY A 88 6.98 4.70 -0.57
C GLY A 88 7.69 5.03 -1.87
N PHE A 89 8.59 4.16 -2.33
CA PHE A 89 9.25 4.31 -3.63
C PHE A 89 8.28 4.22 -4.81
N LEU A 90 7.38 3.23 -4.83
CA LEU A 90 6.37 3.07 -5.88
C LEU A 90 5.41 4.25 -5.93
N ILE A 91 4.96 4.75 -4.77
CA ILE A 91 4.10 5.93 -4.68
C ILE A 91 4.83 7.18 -5.18
N ALA A 92 6.09 7.38 -4.78
CA ALA A 92 6.90 8.51 -5.25
C ALA A 92 7.07 8.49 -6.77
N LEU A 93 7.31 7.30 -7.36
CA LEU A 93 7.36 7.13 -8.82
C LEU A 93 6.02 7.45 -9.48
N ALA A 94 4.92 6.91 -8.97
CA ALA A 94 3.58 7.16 -9.51
C ALA A 94 3.24 8.66 -9.48
N GLY A 95 3.51 9.33 -8.35
CA GLY A 95 3.35 10.78 -8.22
C GLY A 95 4.21 11.56 -9.21
N GLY A 96 5.47 11.14 -9.42
CA GLY A 96 6.36 11.73 -10.43
C GLY A 96 5.81 11.62 -11.85
N ILE A 97 5.27 10.45 -12.23
CA ILE A 97 4.63 10.22 -13.53
C ILE A 97 3.41 11.14 -13.70
N VAL A 98 2.55 11.22 -12.68
CA VAL A 98 1.36 12.09 -12.70
C VAL A 98 1.74 13.56 -12.86
N ILE A 99 2.76 14.04 -12.15
CA ILE A 99 3.26 15.41 -12.28
C ILE A 99 3.77 15.66 -13.70
N PHE A 100 4.54 14.72 -14.26
CA PHE A 100 5.07 14.84 -15.61
C PHE A 100 3.95 14.88 -16.68
N GLU A 101 2.94 14.02 -16.57
CA GLU A 101 1.76 14.09 -17.44
C GLU A 101 0.98 15.39 -17.27
N ALA A 102 0.81 15.86 -16.04
CA ALA A 102 0.09 17.10 -15.76
C ALA A 102 0.78 18.32 -16.40
N ILE A 103 2.12 18.40 -16.32
CA ILE A 103 2.90 19.46 -16.97
C ILE A 103 2.75 19.40 -18.49
N GLN A 104 2.81 18.22 -19.09
CA GLN A 104 2.62 18.07 -20.54
C GLN A 104 1.22 18.52 -21.00
N ARG A 105 0.18 18.15 -20.25
CA ARG A 105 -1.21 18.57 -20.54
C ARG A 105 -1.42 20.07 -20.40
N LEU A 106 -0.69 20.74 -19.50
CA LEU A 106 -0.71 22.20 -19.36
C LEU A 106 -0.05 22.91 -20.56
N GLY A 107 1.02 22.33 -21.11
CA GLY A 107 1.76 22.90 -22.25
C GLY A 107 1.10 22.68 -23.61
N ASN A 108 0.34 21.60 -23.77
CA ASN A 108 -0.48 21.30 -24.96
C ASN A 108 -1.91 20.93 -24.52
N PRO A 109 -2.76 21.93 -24.25
CA PRO A 109 -4.18 21.66 -24.04
C PRO A 109 -4.76 21.18 -25.39
N ILE A 110 -5.26 19.94 -25.42
CA ILE A 110 -6.18 19.47 -26.47
C ILE A 110 -7.55 20.14 -26.31
#